data_AF-A0A849E5B2-F1
#
_entry.id   AF-A0A849E5B2-F1
#
_cell.length_a   1.000
_cell.length_b   1.000
_cell.length_c   1.000
_cell.angle_alpha   90.00
_cell.angle_beta   90.00
_cell.angle_gamma   90.00
#
_symmetry.space_group_name_H-M   'P 1'
#
loop_
_entity.id
_entity.type
_entity.pdbx_description
1 polymer ?
#
loop_
_entity_poly.entity_id
_entity_poly.type
_entity_poly.pdbx_seq_one_letter_code
_entity_poly.pdbx_strand_id
1 'polypeptide(L)'
;MPDISLPSRAHVPGSGSVPDLVPLERAKDLTPAVTQAAEWQENVPYLYGHDLLQAGYYWEAHEVWEAVWLATPANGPERLLLQALIQNANARLKSGMQRENAAARLYTRVEELRIDLVARLGGQIETYMGVEIGNSHMHYIA
;
A
#
# COMPACT_ATOMS: atom_id res chain seq x y z
N MET A 1 14.88 -10.85 5.99
CA MET A 1 13.52 -10.38 6.29
C MET A 1 12.82 -11.43 7.15
N PRO A 2 12.03 -11.06 8.16
CA PRO A 2 11.22 -12.03 8.91
C PRO A 2 10.31 -12.77 7.95
N ASP A 3 10.26 -14.10 8.07
CA ASP A 3 9.37 -14.94 7.27
C ASP A 3 7.95 -14.83 7.83
N ILE A 4 7.19 -13.84 7.32
CA ILE A 4 5.77 -13.66 7.63
C ILE A 4 4.99 -14.36 6.50
N SER A 5 4.34 -15.47 6.84
CA SER A 5 3.51 -16.20 5.89
C SER A 5 2.32 -15.36 5.45
N LEU A 6 1.91 -15.51 4.19
CA LEU A 6 0.64 -14.95 3.71
C LEU A 6 -0.54 -15.43 4.56
N PRO A 7 -1.61 -14.62 4.67
CA PRO A 7 -2.83 -15.00 5.35
C PRO A 7 -3.45 -16.23 4.69
N SER A 8 -4.12 -17.06 5.49
CA SER A 8 -4.76 -18.29 5.00
C SER A 8 -5.82 -18.05 3.91
N ARG A 9 -6.43 -16.85 3.88
CA ARG A 9 -7.35 -16.42 2.83
C ARG A 9 -7.45 -14.89 2.74
N ALA A 10 -7.76 -14.38 1.55
CA ALA A 10 -8.08 -12.97 1.37
C ALA A 10 -9.46 -12.63 1.96
N HIS A 11 -9.52 -11.54 2.72
CA HIS A 11 -10.74 -11.01 3.30
C HIS A 11 -11.46 -10.08 2.31
N VAL A 12 -12.78 -10.29 2.20
CA VAL A 12 -13.66 -9.43 1.42
C VAL A 12 -14.78 -8.92 2.35
N PRO A 13 -14.80 -7.63 2.72
CA PRO A 13 -15.83 -7.09 3.60
C PRO A 13 -17.25 -7.32 3.08
N GLY A 14 -18.14 -7.81 3.93
CA GLY A 14 -19.54 -8.12 3.58
C GLY A 14 -19.75 -9.47 2.89
N SER A 15 -18.70 -10.26 2.66
CA SER A 15 -18.82 -11.64 2.13
C SER A 15 -19.07 -12.71 3.20
N GLY A 16 -18.96 -12.35 4.48
CA GLY A 16 -18.96 -13.31 5.59
C GLY A 16 -17.60 -13.98 5.84
N SER A 17 -16.57 -13.68 5.03
CA SER A 17 -15.20 -14.09 5.35
C SER A 17 -14.72 -13.45 6.67
N VAL A 18 -13.91 -14.19 7.42
CA VAL A 18 -13.23 -13.69 8.63
C VAL A 18 -11.77 -13.46 8.26
N PRO A 19 -11.20 -12.27 8.55
CA PRO A 19 -9.80 -11.99 8.25
C PRO A 19 -8.88 -12.80 9.17
N ASP A 20 -7.78 -13.27 8.60
CA ASP A 20 -6.69 -13.92 9.34
C ASP A 20 -5.72 -12.84 9.83
N LEU A 21 -5.94 -12.37 11.06
CA LEU A 21 -5.26 -11.21 11.61
C LEU A 21 -3.85 -11.50 12.12
N VAL A 22 -3.52 -12.76 12.44
CA VAL A 22 -2.24 -13.11 13.08
C VAL A 22 -1.01 -12.64 12.27
N PRO A 23 -0.90 -12.91 10.96
CA PRO A 23 0.24 -12.43 10.19
C PRO A 23 0.25 -10.90 10.01
N LEU A 24 -0.93 -10.26 10.00
CA LEU A 24 -1.06 -8.81 9.87
C LEU A 24 -0.55 -8.10 11.12
N GLU A 25 -0.99 -8.54 12.30
CA GLU A 25 -0.54 -7.96 13.58
C GLU A 25 0.96 -8.17 13.77
N ARG A 26 1.49 -9.36 13.43
CA ARG A 26 2.93 -9.60 13.45
C ARG A 26 3.72 -8.66 12.53
N ALA A 27 3.16 -8.31 11.36
CA ALA A 27 3.78 -7.34 10.47
C ALA A 27 3.69 -5.91 11.04
N LYS A 28 2.52 -5.52 11.56
CA LYS A 28 2.28 -4.19 12.16
C LYS A 28 3.20 -3.94 13.36
N ASP A 29 3.46 -4.95 14.20
CA ASP A 29 4.40 -4.87 15.34
C ASP A 29 5.84 -4.53 14.92
N LEU A 30 6.21 -4.75 13.66
CA LEU A 30 7.51 -4.45 13.10
C LEU A 30 7.57 -3.08 12.40
N THR A 31 6.49 -2.29 12.49
CA THR A 31 6.47 -0.92 11.94
C THR A 31 7.53 -0.07 12.65
N PRO A 32 8.43 0.60 11.91
CA PRO A 32 9.41 1.48 12.54
C PRO A 32 8.71 2.67 13.22
N ALA A 33 9.36 3.27 14.22
CA ALA A 33 8.84 4.46 14.88
C ALA A 33 8.61 5.63 13.91
N VAL A 34 9.44 5.72 12.86
CA VAL A 34 9.28 6.64 11.74
C VAL A 34 9.55 5.89 10.45
N THR A 35 8.62 5.93 9.51
CA THR A 35 8.82 5.41 8.16
C THR A 35 9.66 6.41 7.37
N GLN A 36 10.93 6.08 7.14
CA GLN A 36 11.85 6.88 6.32
C GLN A 36 11.98 6.31 4.91
N ALA A 37 11.89 7.17 3.90
CA ALA A 37 11.95 6.74 2.51
C ALA A 37 13.30 6.10 2.11
N ALA A 38 14.41 6.49 2.76
CA ALA A 38 15.74 5.96 2.45
C ALA A 38 15.95 4.51 2.95
N GLU A 39 15.11 4.05 3.88
CA GLU A 39 15.24 2.76 4.57
C GLU A 39 14.09 1.80 4.18
N TRP A 40 13.41 2.06 3.06
CA TRP A 40 12.20 1.33 2.68
C TRP A 40 12.45 -0.18 2.48
N GLN A 41 13.65 -0.57 2.04
CA GLN A 41 14.03 -1.97 1.86
C GLN A 41 14.16 -2.73 3.19
N GLU A 42 14.29 -2.02 4.30
CA GLU A 42 14.36 -2.61 5.64
C GLU A 42 13.01 -2.53 6.37
N ASN A 43 12.05 -1.77 5.81
CA ASN A 43 10.71 -1.63 6.35
C ASN A 43 9.89 -2.90 6.04
N VAL A 44 9.93 -3.86 6.97
CA VAL A 44 9.26 -5.16 6.85
C VAL A 44 7.77 -5.05 6.49
N PRO A 45 6.93 -4.29 7.22
CA PRO A 45 5.50 -4.19 6.87
C PRO A 45 5.25 -3.49 5.53
N TYR A 46 6.12 -2.57 5.11
CA TYR A 46 6.02 -1.97 3.77
C TYR A 46 6.16 -3.02 2.67
N LEU A 47 7.20 -3.86 2.75
CA LEU A 47 7.47 -4.93 1.80
C LEU A 47 6.42 -6.06 1.89
N TYR A 48 5.99 -6.41 3.09
CA TYR A 48 4.95 -7.43 3.28
C TYR A 48 3.60 -6.97 2.69
N GLY A 49 3.23 -5.69 2.84
CA GLY A 49 2.05 -5.13 2.18
C GLY A 49 2.13 -5.20 0.65
N HIS A 50 3.33 -5.10 0.09
CA HIS A 50 3.55 -5.29 -1.35
C HIS A 50 3.28 -6.74 -1.78
N ASP A 51 3.84 -7.71 -1.06
CA ASP A 51 3.62 -9.14 -1.33
C ASP A 51 2.13 -9.51 -1.23
N LEU A 52 1.43 -8.97 -0.22
CA LEU A 52 -0.02 -9.10 -0.07
C LEU A 52 -0.77 -8.55 -1.27
N LEU A 53 -0.43 -7.34 -1.72
CA LEU A 53 -1.06 -6.71 -2.88
C LEU A 53 -0.87 -7.55 -4.15
N GLN A 54 0.34 -8.05 -4.38
CA GLN A 54 0.64 -8.90 -5.55
C GLN A 54 -0.12 -10.23 -5.51
N ALA A 55 -0.28 -10.81 -4.32
CA ALA A 55 -1.00 -12.08 -4.13
C ALA A 55 -2.54 -11.92 -4.08
N GLY A 56 -3.08 -10.70 -4.22
CA GLY A 56 -4.52 -10.44 -4.25
C GLY A 56 -5.19 -10.24 -2.88
N TYR A 57 -4.39 -10.13 -1.81
CA TYR A 57 -4.83 -9.86 -0.44
C TYR A 57 -5.00 -8.35 -0.22
N TYR A 58 -5.90 -7.76 -1.00
CA TYR A 58 -6.02 -6.31 -1.10
C TYR A 58 -6.47 -5.63 0.20
N TRP A 59 -7.34 -6.28 0.97
CA TRP A 59 -7.77 -5.74 2.26
C TRP A 59 -6.63 -5.80 3.28
N GLU A 60 -5.87 -6.89 3.28
CA GLU A 60 -4.74 -7.08 4.18
C GLU A 60 -3.59 -6.12 3.86
N ALA A 61 -3.29 -5.91 2.57
CA ALA A 61 -2.30 -4.93 2.14
C ALA A 61 -2.69 -3.52 2.62
N HIS A 62 -3.97 -3.16 2.52
CA HIS A 62 -4.50 -1.91 3.06
C HIS A 62 -4.24 -1.79 4.57
N GLU A 63 -4.61 -2.80 5.34
CA GLU A 63 -4.47 -2.82 6.81
C GLU A 63 -3.02 -2.70 7.26
N VAL A 64 -2.10 -3.44 6.62
CA VAL A 64 -0.67 -3.39 6.97
C VAL A 64 -0.07 -2.03 6.60
N TRP A 65 -0.37 -1.52 5.40
CA TRP A 65 0.16 -0.22 4.98
C TRP A 65 -0.41 0.96 5.77
N GLU A 66 -1.60 0.85 6.38
CA GLU A 66 -2.11 1.91 7.27
C GLU A 66 -1.17 2.17 8.45
N ALA A 67 -0.63 1.11 9.08
CA ALA A 67 0.34 1.26 10.17
C ALA A 67 1.62 1.97 9.68
N VAL A 68 2.15 1.57 8.52
CA VAL A 68 3.33 2.19 7.90
C VAL A 68 3.07 3.67 7.56
N TRP A 69 1.87 3.98 7.04
CA TRP A 69 1.44 5.33 6.71
C TRP A 69 1.33 6.22 7.96
N LEU A 70 0.78 5.71 9.06
CA LEU A 70 0.69 6.45 10.32
C LEU A 70 2.06 6.84 10.87
N ALA A 71 3.09 6.00 10.64
CA ALA A 71 4.47 6.26 11.02
C ALA A 71 5.22 7.22 10.07
N THR A 72 4.60 7.69 8.98
CA THR A 72 5.25 8.66 8.08
C THR A 72 5.25 10.08 8.67
N PRO A 73 6.30 10.89 8.39
CA PRO A 73 6.26 12.32 8.63
C PRO A 73 5.04 12.97 7.96
N ALA A 74 4.35 13.85 8.70
CA ALA A 74 3.06 14.43 8.27
C ALA A 74 3.10 15.12 6.90
N ASN A 75 4.25 15.67 6.51
CA ASN A 75 4.44 16.37 5.23
C ASN A 75 5.41 15.66 4.28
N GLY A 76 5.83 14.43 4.60
CA GLY A 76 6.78 13.67 3.80
C GLY A 76 6.18 13.15 2.48
N PRO A 77 6.94 13.06 1.38
CA PRO A 77 6.50 12.42 0.14
C PRO A 77 6.09 10.94 0.35
N GLU A 78 6.73 10.22 1.27
CA GLU A 78 6.37 8.85 1.68
C GLU A 78 4.92 8.75 2.17
N ARG A 79 4.38 9.82 2.78
CA ARG A 79 2.98 9.84 3.21
C ARG A 79 2.01 9.83 2.03
N LEU A 80 2.35 10.54 0.94
CA LEU A 80 1.56 10.54 -0.28
C LEU A 80 1.64 9.20 -1.00
N LEU A 81 2.85 8.63 -1.11
CA LEU A 81 3.05 7.31 -1.72
C LEU A 81 2.20 6.25 -1.01
N LEU A 82 2.34 6.14 0.32
CA LEU A 82 1.62 5.14 1.11
C LEU A 82 0.11 5.36 1.03
N GLN A 83 -0.36 6.62 1.05
CA GLN A 83 -1.78 6.90 0.84
C GLN A 83 -2.25 6.43 -0.55
N ALA A 84 -1.47 6.65 -1.61
CA ALA A 84 -1.81 6.19 -2.95
C ALA A 84 -1.85 4.65 -3.03
N LEU A 85 -0.89 3.95 -2.42
CA LEU A 85 -0.87 2.48 -2.36
C LEU A 85 -2.08 1.91 -1.60
N ILE A 86 -2.46 2.51 -0.47
CA ILE A 86 -3.65 2.15 0.31
C ILE A 86 -4.93 2.33 -0.50
N GLN A 87 -5.05 3.45 -1.24
CA GLN A 87 -6.19 3.68 -2.13
C GLN A 87 -6.20 2.71 -3.31
N ASN A 88 -5.03 2.35 -3.86
CA ASN A 88 -4.91 1.36 -4.94
C ASN A 88 -5.37 -0.03 -4.49
N ALA A 89 -4.93 -0.47 -3.30
CA ALA A 89 -5.39 -1.71 -2.69
C ALA A 89 -6.91 -1.72 -2.55
N ASN A 90 -7.50 -0.64 -2.02
CA ASN A 90 -8.94 -0.51 -1.90
C ASN A 90 -9.65 -0.50 -3.28
N ALA A 91 -9.07 0.15 -4.29
CA ALA A 91 -9.62 0.17 -5.65
C ALA A 91 -9.71 -1.24 -6.24
N ARG A 92 -8.62 -2.02 -6.14
CA ARG A 92 -8.57 -3.42 -6.59
C ARG A 92 -9.57 -4.30 -5.83
N LEU A 93 -9.70 -4.10 -4.52
CA LEU A 93 -10.73 -4.75 -3.71
C LEU A 93 -12.14 -4.42 -4.23
N LYS A 94 -12.46 -3.14 -4.49
CA LYS A 94 -13.77 -2.75 -5.04
C LYS A 94 -14.03 -3.31 -6.43
N SER A 95 -13.02 -3.39 -7.29
CA SER A 95 -13.13 -4.06 -8.58
C SER A 95 -13.49 -5.54 -8.42
N GLY A 96 -12.81 -6.26 -7.52
CA GLY A 96 -13.13 -7.67 -7.21
C GLY A 96 -14.53 -7.86 -6.61
N MET A 97 -15.05 -6.85 -5.92
CA MET A 97 -16.43 -6.80 -5.41
C MET A 97 -17.49 -6.38 -6.44
N GLN A 98 -17.12 -6.22 -7.73
CA GLN A 98 -17.99 -5.70 -8.80
C GLN A 98 -18.57 -4.31 -8.50
N ARG A 99 -17.84 -3.48 -7.76
CA ARG A 99 -18.20 -2.09 -7.43
C ARG A 99 -17.41 -1.10 -8.28
N GLU A 100 -17.57 -1.18 -9.59
CA GLU A 100 -16.76 -0.46 -10.58
C GLU A 100 -16.74 1.05 -10.37
N ASN A 101 -17.90 1.67 -10.12
CA ASN A 101 -17.98 3.12 -9.85
C ASN A 101 -17.18 3.54 -8.61
N ALA A 102 -17.13 2.68 -7.58
CA ALA A 102 -16.34 2.96 -6.39
C ALA A 102 -14.85 2.78 -6.67
N ALA A 103 -14.47 1.74 -7.41
CA ALA A 103 -13.10 1.51 -7.85
C ALA A 103 -12.57 2.67 -8.71
N ALA A 104 -13.37 3.16 -9.68
CA ALA A 104 -13.00 4.26 -10.55
C ALA A 104 -12.65 5.54 -9.78
N ARG A 105 -13.46 5.92 -8.77
CA ARG A 105 -13.17 7.08 -7.91
C ARG A 105 -11.87 6.91 -7.12
N LEU A 106 -11.61 5.69 -6.65
CA LEU A 106 -10.36 5.39 -5.93
C LEU A 106 -9.16 5.49 -6.87
N TYR A 107 -9.25 4.98 -8.10
CA TYR A 107 -8.18 5.14 -9.10
C TYR A 107 -7.93 6.60 -9.47
N THR A 108 -8.98 7.43 -9.60
CA THR A 108 -8.80 8.88 -9.75
C THR A 108 -8.03 9.47 -8.58
N ARG A 109 -8.35 9.08 -7.34
CA ARG A 109 -7.65 9.55 -6.15
C ARG A 109 -6.18 9.08 -6.11
N VAL A 110 -5.90 7.86 -6.55
CA VAL A 110 -4.52 7.35 -6.69
C VAL A 110 -3.73 8.24 -7.63
N GLU A 111 -4.30 8.59 -8.78
CA GLU A 111 -3.63 9.43 -9.78
C GLU A 111 -3.37 10.85 -9.26
N GLU A 112 -4.33 11.46 -8.55
CA GLU A 112 -4.12 12.76 -7.89
C GLU A 112 -2.94 12.72 -6.91
N LEU A 113 -2.89 11.70 -6.04
CA LEU A 113 -1.82 11.53 -5.06
C LEU A 113 -0.46 11.29 -5.73
N ARG A 114 -0.44 10.54 -6.83
CA ARG A 114 0.77 10.28 -7.62
C ARG A 114 1.30 11.58 -8.25
N ILE A 115 0.43 12.38 -8.85
CA ILE A 115 0.80 13.67 -9.44
C ILE A 115 1.38 14.60 -8.37
N ASP A 116 0.73 14.70 -7.21
CA ASP A 116 1.21 15.50 -6.08
C ASP A 116 2.58 15.00 -5.58
N LEU A 117 2.77 13.69 -5.50
CA LEU A 117 4.05 13.08 -5.12
C LEU A 117 5.16 13.44 -6.11
N VAL A 118 4.93 13.23 -7.42
CA VAL A 118 5.89 13.55 -8.47
C VAL A 118 6.26 15.03 -8.43
N ALA A 119 5.28 15.92 -8.23
CA ALA A 119 5.53 17.35 -8.10
C ALA A 119 6.41 17.68 -6.87
N ARG A 120 6.14 17.07 -5.71
CA ARG A 120 6.97 17.26 -4.50
C ARG A 120 8.39 16.76 -4.65
N LEU A 121 8.59 15.74 -5.48
CA LEU A 121 9.89 15.16 -5.79
C LEU A 121 10.63 15.91 -6.93
N GLY A 122 10.10 17.04 -7.40
CA GLY A 122 10.75 17.87 -8.42
C GLY A 122 10.50 17.42 -9.87
N GLY A 123 9.56 16.49 -10.10
CA GLY A 123 9.08 16.13 -11.44
C GLY A 123 10.02 15.28 -12.31
N GLN A 124 11.23 14.97 -11.81
CA GLN A 124 12.25 14.20 -12.55
C GLN A 124 12.46 12.79 -12.00
N ILE A 125 11.79 12.45 -10.89
CA ILE A 125 11.92 11.15 -10.24
C ILE A 125 10.87 10.19 -10.81
N GLU A 126 11.34 9.09 -11.40
CA GLU A 126 10.48 8.04 -11.97
C GLU A 126 10.20 6.91 -10.99
N THR A 127 11.01 6.75 -9.92
CA THR A 127 10.83 5.73 -8.88
C THR A 127 10.99 6.32 -7.49
N TYR A 128 10.11 5.94 -6.57
CA TYR A 128 10.19 6.32 -5.18
C TYR A 128 9.81 5.16 -4.26
N MET A 129 10.67 4.87 -3.28
CA MET A 129 10.58 3.70 -2.38
C MET A 129 10.37 2.36 -3.13
N GLY A 130 11.00 2.20 -4.31
CA GLY A 130 10.84 0.99 -5.12
C GLY A 130 9.54 0.93 -5.95
N VAL A 131 8.76 2.01 -6.00
CA VAL A 131 7.55 2.11 -6.85
C VAL A 131 7.82 3.05 -8.02
N GLU A 132 7.55 2.60 -9.25
CA GLU A 132 7.48 3.44 -10.43
C GLU A 132 6.34 4.45 -10.30
N ILE A 133 6.67 5.72 -10.14
CA ILE A 133 5.71 6.81 -10.01
C ILE A 133 5.55 7.61 -11.30
N GLY A 134 6.33 7.31 -12.36
CA GLY A 134 6.19 7.95 -13.66
C GLY A 134 4.85 7.66 -14.35
N ASN A 135 4.23 6.52 -14.02
CA ASN A 135 3.07 5.98 -14.72
C ASN A 135 1.90 5.79 -13.74
N SER A 136 0.68 5.91 -14.23
CA SER A 136 -0.56 5.81 -13.42
C SER A 136 -0.77 4.46 -12.74
N HIS A 137 -0.11 3.40 -13.20
CA HIS A 137 -0.31 2.05 -12.67
C HIS A 137 0.50 1.75 -11.40
N MET A 138 1.50 2.57 -11.05
CA MET A 138 2.32 2.47 -9.83
C MET A 138 2.84 1.04 -9.55
N HIS A 139 3.73 0.56 -10.41
CA HIS A 139 4.29 -0.79 -10.31
C HIS A 139 5.52 -0.77 -9.40
N TYR A 140 5.71 -1.81 -8.58
CA TYR A 140 6.98 -1.96 -7.87
C TYR A 140 8.06 -2.49 -8.80
N ILE A 141 9.26 -1.93 -8.69
CA ILE A 141 10.47 -2.44 -9.30
C ILE A 141 11.36 -3.01 -8.19
N ALA A 142 11.56 -4.32 -8.26
CA ALA A 142 12.48 -5.05 -7.40
C ALA A 142 13.93 -4.86 -7.87
#